data_AF-A0A7W5M1M7-F1
#
_entry.id   AF-A0A7W5M1M7-F1
#
_cell.length_a   1.000
_cell.length_b   1.000
_cell.length_c   1.000
_cell.angle_alpha   90.00
_cell.angle_beta   90.00
_cell.angle_gamma   90.00
#
_symmetry.space_group_name_H-M   'P 1'
#
loop_
_entity.id
_entity.type
_entity.pdbx_description
1 polymer ?
#
loop_
_entity_poly.entity_id
_entity_poly.type
_entity_poly.pdbx_seq_one_letter_code
_entity_poly.pdbx_strand_id
1 'polypeptide(L)'
;MVRQMVGDSVPLAWSGGNSHGELGTDARGILKAIEEAWSDAGVAVFVDLGGAETNSEMAVEMLGLPRSKQVTICNAPVVEGAVIAAAEASGGASLTKVIATAEELSP
;
A
#
# COMPACT_ATOMS: atom_id res chain seq x y z
N MET A 1 -2.08 -0.55 -14.34
CA MET A 1 -3.53 -0.84 -14.21
C MET A 1 -4.22 0.20 -13.34
N VAL A 2 -3.90 0.27 -12.04
CA VAL A 2 -4.54 1.20 -11.08
C VAL A 2 -4.64 2.65 -11.59
N ARG A 3 -3.51 3.26 -11.98
CA ARG A 3 -3.48 4.64 -12.51
C ARG A 3 -4.34 4.85 -13.76
N GLN A 4 -4.51 3.83 -14.61
CA GLN A 4 -5.40 3.94 -15.78
C GLN A 4 -6.88 3.92 -15.39
N MET A 5 -7.21 3.32 -14.25
CA MET A 5 -8.58 3.21 -13.76
C MET A 5 -9.03 4.45 -12.99
N VAL A 6 -8.16 5.02 -12.16
CA VAL A 6 -8.52 6.13 -11.26
C VAL A 6 -7.85 7.47 -11.62
N GLY A 7 -7.00 7.51 -12.64
CA GLY A 7 -6.22 8.70 -12.99
C GLY A 7 -5.29 9.13 -11.85
N ASP A 8 -5.28 10.44 -11.58
CA ASP A 8 -4.50 11.05 -10.49
C ASP A 8 -5.36 11.39 -9.25
N SER A 9 -6.57 10.81 -9.14
CA SER A 9 -7.49 11.08 -8.01
C SER A 9 -7.02 10.49 -6.68
N VAL A 10 -6.15 9.48 -6.72
CA VAL A 10 -5.57 8.81 -5.56
C VAL A 10 -4.04 8.81 -5.71
N PRO A 11 -3.27 9.22 -4.68
CA PRO A 11 -1.82 9.08 -4.69
C PRO A 11 -1.42 7.61 -4.78
N LEU A 12 -0.46 7.29 -5.67
CA LEU A 12 0.00 5.93 -5.91
C LEU A 12 1.51 5.90 -6.00
N ALA A 13 2.12 4.94 -5.32
CA ALA A 13 3.55 4.64 -5.39
C ALA A 13 3.76 3.12 -5.28
N TRP A 14 4.96 2.66 -5.60
CA TRP A 14 5.31 1.24 -5.56
C TRP A 14 6.80 1.06 -5.24
N SER A 15 7.12 -0.09 -4.65
CA SER A 15 8.50 -0.54 -4.42
C SER A 15 8.58 -2.01 -4.81
N GLY A 16 9.68 -2.40 -5.45
CA GLY A 16 9.91 -3.77 -5.88
C GLY A 16 11.38 -4.01 -6.15
N GLY A 17 11.87 -5.18 -5.75
CA GLY A 17 13.28 -5.51 -5.77
C GLY A 17 14.02 -5.09 -4.50
N ASN A 18 15.22 -5.64 -4.32
CA ASN A 18 16.13 -5.23 -3.26
C ASN A 18 16.84 -3.91 -3.61
N SER A 19 17.70 -3.41 -2.73
CA SER A 19 18.47 -2.17 -2.93
C SER A 19 19.46 -2.21 -4.11
N HIS A 20 19.68 -3.38 -4.70
CA HIS A 20 20.50 -3.60 -5.88
C HIS A 20 19.67 -3.77 -7.17
N GLY A 21 18.33 -3.72 -7.08
CA GLY A 21 17.43 -3.93 -8.21
C GLY A 21 17.23 -5.40 -8.59
N GLU A 22 17.63 -6.33 -7.73
CA GLU A 22 17.41 -7.77 -7.92
C GLU A 22 16.13 -8.23 -7.22
N LEU A 23 15.79 -9.51 -7.34
CA LEU A 23 14.65 -10.10 -6.63
C LEU A 23 14.77 -9.89 -5.11
N GLY A 24 13.71 -9.37 -4.50
CA GLY A 24 13.63 -9.10 -3.07
C GLY A 24 12.80 -7.86 -2.77
N THR A 25 12.91 -7.36 -1.54
CA THR A 25 12.28 -6.12 -1.09
C THR A 25 13.26 -5.31 -0.24
N ASP A 26 13.10 -3.99 -0.25
CA ASP A 26 13.90 -3.05 0.55
C ASP A 26 12.97 -2.18 1.40
N ALA A 27 13.11 -2.25 2.73
CA ALA A 27 12.30 -1.48 3.67
C ALA A 27 12.40 0.04 3.45
N ARG A 28 13.57 0.54 3.02
CA ARG A 28 13.74 1.98 2.74
C ARG A 28 13.01 2.39 1.46
N GLY A 29 13.05 1.57 0.42
CA GLY A 29 12.24 1.75 -0.78
C GLY A 29 10.74 1.74 -0.48
N ILE A 30 10.29 0.83 0.38
CA ILE A 30 8.88 0.77 0.80
C ILE A 30 8.50 2.03 1.61
N LEU A 31 9.34 2.47 2.56
CA LEU A 31 9.13 3.71 3.31
C LEU A 31 8.95 4.90 2.37
N LYS A 32 9.83 5.04 1.38
CA LYS A 32 9.75 6.10 0.38
C LYS A 32 8.44 6.01 -0.42
N ALA A 33 8.02 4.81 -0.83
CA ALA A 33 6.75 4.62 -1.51
C ALA A 33 5.55 5.02 -0.63
N ILE A 34 5.56 4.68 0.66
CA ILE A 34 4.51 5.11 1.59
C ILE A 34 4.47 6.64 1.71
N GLU A 35 5.63 7.31 1.73
CA GLU A 35 5.71 8.77 1.77
C GLU A 35 5.21 9.43 0.47
N GLU A 36 5.50 8.84 -0.69
CA GLU A 36 5.00 9.32 -1.99
C GLU A 36 3.50 9.11 -2.17
N ALA A 37 2.94 8.03 -1.61
CA ALA A 37 1.50 7.74 -1.62
C ALA A 37 0.74 8.40 -0.45
N TRP A 38 1.41 9.18 0.40
CA TRP A 38 0.84 9.69 1.63
C TRP A 38 -0.33 10.67 1.41
N SER A 39 -1.36 10.54 2.23
CA SER A 39 -2.41 11.55 2.41
C SER A 39 -2.90 11.56 3.86
N ASP A 40 -3.61 12.62 4.27
CA ASP A 40 -4.22 12.69 5.60
C ASP A 40 -5.38 11.69 5.81
N ALA A 41 -5.82 11.02 4.75
CA ALA A 41 -6.77 9.90 4.84
C ALA A 41 -6.09 8.57 5.22
N GLY A 42 -4.76 8.51 5.17
CA GLY A 42 -3.94 7.34 5.41
C GLY A 42 -3.52 6.58 4.14
N VAL A 43 -2.86 5.43 4.31
CA VAL A 43 -2.23 4.64 3.25
C VAL A 43 -2.56 3.15 3.41
N ALA A 44 -3.03 2.53 2.33
CA ALA A 44 -3.20 1.08 2.22
C ALA A 44 -1.99 0.49 1.47
N VAL A 45 -1.30 -0.47 2.08
CA VAL A 45 -0.12 -1.15 1.52
C VAL A 45 -0.50 -2.56 1.12
N PHE A 46 -0.21 -2.92 -0.12
CA PHE A 46 -0.46 -4.26 -0.67
C PHE A 46 0.87 -4.96 -0.93
N VAL A 47 0.98 -6.21 -0.48
CA VAL A 47 2.18 -7.03 -0.59
C VAL A 47 1.86 -8.34 -1.30
N ASP A 48 2.87 -8.97 -1.89
CA ASP A 48 2.75 -10.22 -2.64
C ASP A 48 2.98 -11.47 -1.77
N LEU A 49 4.17 -11.58 -1.18
CA LEU A 49 4.64 -12.73 -0.42
C LEU A 49 5.19 -12.28 0.94
N GLY A 50 5.25 -13.19 1.92
CA GLY A 50 5.58 -12.85 3.31
C GLY A 50 6.92 -12.10 3.52
N GLY A 51 7.90 -12.25 2.64
CA GLY A 51 9.14 -11.46 2.72
C GLY A 51 8.92 -9.95 2.47
N ALA A 52 7.93 -9.59 1.66
CA ALA A 52 7.52 -8.20 1.46
C ALA A 52 6.72 -7.65 2.63
N GLU A 53 5.94 -8.50 3.32
CA GLU A 53 5.20 -8.14 4.52
C GLU A 53 6.14 -7.68 5.65
N THR A 54 7.15 -8.49 6.01
CA THR A 54 8.11 -8.13 7.07
C THR A 54 8.84 -6.81 6.80
N ASN A 55 9.28 -6.57 5.56
CA ASN A 55 9.93 -5.31 5.22
C ASN A 55 8.95 -4.12 5.19
N SER A 56 7.66 -4.38 4.92
CA SER A 56 6.61 -3.36 5.01
C SER A 56 6.30 -3.00 6.46
N GLU A 57 6.24 -3.97 7.37
CA GLU A 57 6.08 -3.73 8.81
C GLU A 57 7.21 -2.83 9.34
N MET A 58 8.46 -3.16 8.99
CA MET A 58 9.62 -2.34 9.32
C MET A 58 9.50 -0.91 8.76
N ALA A 59 9.06 -0.75 7.50
CA ALA A 59 8.86 0.56 6.90
C ALA A 59 7.78 1.38 7.62
N VAL A 60 6.68 0.73 8.04
CA VAL A 60 5.61 1.35 8.82
C VAL A 60 6.13 1.80 10.19
N GLU A 61 6.94 0.99 10.86
CA GLU A 61 7.57 1.35 12.13
C GLU A 61 8.49 2.57 11.99
N MET A 62 9.26 2.65 10.90
CA MET A 62 10.19 3.76 10.63
C MET A 62 9.49 5.12 10.46
N LEU A 63 8.20 5.17 10.10
CA LEU A 63 7.43 6.43 10.02
C LEU A 63 7.24 7.08 11.39
N GLY A 64 7.25 6.29 12.46
CA GLY A 64 6.96 6.74 13.82
C GLY A 64 5.51 7.17 14.04
N LEU A 65 5.16 7.41 15.30
CA LEU A 65 3.84 7.91 15.69
C LEU A 65 3.71 9.43 15.42
N PRO A 66 2.51 9.92 15.04
CA PRO A 66 1.27 9.16 14.88
C PRO A 66 1.09 8.55 13.48
N ARG A 67 2.02 8.79 12.54
CA ARG A 67 1.87 8.44 11.12
C ARG A 67 1.74 6.93 10.90
N SER A 68 2.48 6.11 11.63
CA SER A 68 2.39 4.65 11.50
C SER A 68 0.99 4.09 11.78
N LYS A 69 0.15 4.79 12.56
CA LYS A 69 -1.26 4.38 12.80
C LYS A 69 -2.19 4.62 11.61
N GLN A 70 -1.75 5.37 10.61
CA GLN A 70 -2.53 5.67 9.41
C GLN A 70 -2.07 4.84 8.21
N VAL A 71 -1.21 3.85 8.42
CA VAL A 71 -0.76 2.93 7.38
C VAL A 71 -1.19 1.53 7.77
N THR A 72 -1.87 0.84 6.86
CA THR A 72 -2.28 -0.55 7.05
C THR A 72 -1.72 -1.40 5.94
N ILE A 73 -1.06 -2.49 6.32
CA ILE A 73 -0.72 -3.57 5.39
C ILE A 73 -1.97 -4.43 5.24
N CYS A 74 -2.52 -4.46 4.03
CA CYS A 74 -3.77 -5.14 3.73
C CYS A 74 -3.51 -6.62 3.46
N ASN A 75 -4.33 -7.48 4.06
CA ASN A 75 -4.34 -8.90 3.69
C ASN A 75 -5.23 -9.08 2.47
N ALA A 76 -4.71 -8.80 1.26
CA ALA A 76 -5.43 -8.92 0.00
C ALA A 76 -4.47 -9.24 -1.17
N PRO A 77 -4.93 -9.86 -2.28
CA PRO A 77 -4.11 -10.06 -3.46
C PRO A 77 -3.53 -8.74 -4.00
N VAL A 78 -2.23 -8.70 -4.25
CA VAL A 78 -1.52 -7.43 -4.59
C VAL A 78 -2.07 -6.72 -5.82
N VAL A 79 -2.58 -7.46 -6.82
CA VAL A 79 -3.12 -6.88 -8.05
C VAL A 79 -4.59 -6.51 -7.88
N GLU A 80 -5.44 -7.50 -7.61
CA GLU A 80 -6.89 -7.34 -7.53
C GLU A 80 -7.28 -6.43 -6.37
N GLY A 81 -6.66 -6.62 -5.20
CA GLY A 81 -6.88 -5.80 -4.02
C GLY A 81 -6.50 -4.35 -4.25
N ALA A 82 -5.32 -4.07 -4.82
CA ALA A 82 -4.90 -2.69 -5.09
C ALA A 82 -5.79 -1.97 -6.11
N VAL A 83 -6.28 -2.69 -7.13
CA VAL A 83 -7.23 -2.14 -8.12
C VAL A 83 -8.53 -1.74 -7.43
N ILE A 84 -9.18 -2.67 -6.71
CA ILE A 84 -10.47 -2.37 -6.07
C ILE A 84 -10.31 -1.32 -4.96
N ALA A 85 -9.24 -1.39 -4.17
CA ALA A 85 -8.94 -0.40 -3.14
C ALA A 85 -8.84 1.02 -3.72
N ALA A 86 -8.13 1.17 -4.84
CA ALA A 86 -8.01 2.46 -5.50
C ALA A 86 -9.34 2.97 -6.07
N ALA A 87 -10.18 2.09 -6.64
CA ALA A 87 -11.53 2.48 -7.06
C ALA A 87 -12.34 3.02 -5.88
N GLU A 88 -12.37 2.27 -4.77
CA GLU A 88 -13.08 2.65 -3.55
C GLU A 88 -12.54 3.97 -2.98
N ALA A 89 -11.21 4.13 -2.93
CA ALA A 89 -10.55 5.36 -2.48
C ALA A 89 -10.84 6.56 -3.38
N SER A 90 -10.90 6.36 -4.71
CA SER A 90 -11.24 7.43 -5.67
C SER A 90 -12.66 7.96 -5.49
N GLY A 91 -13.55 7.13 -4.93
CA GLY A 91 -14.90 7.53 -4.52
C GLY A 91 -14.96 8.32 -3.20
N GLY A 92 -13.81 8.54 -2.54
CA GLY A 92 -13.73 9.27 -1.26
C GLY A 92 -14.04 8.41 -0.03
N ALA A 93 -13.96 7.08 -0.15
CA ALA A 93 -14.16 6.19 0.98
C ALA A 93 -13.06 6.34 2.05
N SER A 94 -13.39 6.01 3.30
CA SER A 94 -12.40 6.00 4.38
C SER A 94 -11.39 4.87 4.20
N LEU A 95 -10.19 5.02 4.77
CA LEU A 95 -9.16 3.97 4.75
C LEU A 95 -9.72 2.62 5.25
N THR A 96 -10.52 2.62 6.32
CA THR A 96 -11.15 1.39 6.83
C THR A 96 -12.05 0.72 5.79
N LYS A 97 -12.84 1.49 5.03
CA LYS A 97 -13.72 0.94 4.00
C LYS A 97 -12.91 0.43 2.80
N VAL A 98 -11.88 1.17 2.39
CA VAL A 98 -10.94 0.79 1.33
C VAL A 98 -10.27 -0.54 1.64
N ILE A 99 -9.74 -0.71 2.87
CA ILE A 99 -9.12 -1.95 3.33
C ILE A 99 -10.15 -3.08 3.29
N ALA A 100 -11.31 -2.90 3.93
CA ALA A 100 -12.33 -3.94 4.00
C ALA A 100 -12.74 -4.45 2.61
N THR A 101 -12.94 -3.54 1.65
CA THR A 101 -13.32 -3.91 0.28
C THR A 101 -12.20 -4.63 -0.47
N ALA A 102 -10.93 -4.32 -0.20
CA ALA A 102 -9.82 -5.05 -0.79
C ALA A 102 -9.68 -6.48 -0.21
N GLU A 103 -9.89 -6.63 1.10
CA GLU A 103 -9.78 -7.91 1.81
C GLU A 103 -10.97 -8.85 1.57
N GLU A 104 -12.09 -8.37 1.00
CA GLU A 104 -13.17 -9.23 0.49
C GLU A 104 -12.69 -10.20 -0.62
N LEU A 105 -11.55 -9.89 -1.26
CA LEU A 105 -10.95 -10.71 -2.32
C LEU A 105 -9.94 -11.74 -1.78
N SER A 106 -9.77 -11.82 -0.47
CA SER A 106 -8.79 -12.73 0.13
C SER A 106 -9.25 -14.18 0.01
N PRO A 107 -8.37 -15.08 -0.47
CA PRO A 107 -8.71 -16.47 -0.74
C PRO A 107 -9.01 -17.31 0.51
#